data_AF-A0A1P8QXW4-F1
#
_entry.id   AF-A0A1P8QXW4-F1
#
_cell.length_a   1.000
_cell.length_b   1.000
_cell.length_c   1.000
_cell.angle_alpha   90.00
_cell.angle_beta   90.00
_cell.angle_gamma   90.00
#
_symmetry.space_group_name_H-M   'P 1'
#
loop_
_entity.id
_entity.type
_entity.pdbx_description
1 polymer ?
#
loop_
_entity_poly.entity_id
_entity_poly.type
_entity_poly.pdbx_seq_one_letter_code
_entity_poly.pdbx_strand_id
1 'polypeptide(L)'
;MNGIRASQRFEVMSKRLGSRLREHAQETFPPDAQKGLRRFAMREAAELLRINQNTFRHHVSNLEGFPEGVLEGGNRRSFSAEEMVEAQRVLLETGRIKPEEHPHRRPGEACQVLTIFNLKGGSAKTSSVAHVGQLLGLRGYRVLLIDLDSQASLTNLFGVTPELDPDMPTSYDLIRSDDPLPATEIIRKTNFPTVDLIPASMDIMEYEFEVALSFRHGATTFHSRIREALEPVLNRYDVVIFDTPPQLNFSVISALFASTGVLIPLNASMLDVMSLASFLGMASNLMGVVEAHAPEHGLNFVRVLITRYENTDGPQVQISSLLRTVLGDAVLSAEFLKSTAVGDAANTQQSIFEVEPRDVNRRTYERAIESVSRVTDEVEREILKAWGRSHGA
;
A
#
# COMPACT_ATOMS: atom_id res chain seq x y z
N MET A 1 38.10 -13.30 -33.46
CA MET A 1 37.66 -12.62 -32.22
C MET A 1 36.96 -13.65 -31.35
N ASN A 2 37.59 -14.07 -30.25
CA ASN A 2 36.97 -14.99 -29.28
C ASN A 2 35.96 -14.21 -28.44
N GLY A 3 34.71 -14.17 -28.90
CA GLY A 3 33.61 -13.63 -28.11
C GLY A 3 33.38 -14.46 -26.85
N ILE A 4 33.07 -13.78 -25.75
CA ILE A 4 32.63 -14.43 -24.51
C ILE A 4 31.26 -15.09 -24.72
N ARG A 5 31.05 -16.29 -24.19
CA ARG A 5 29.72 -16.90 -24.11
C ARG A 5 28.89 -16.14 -23.09
N ALA A 6 28.05 -15.23 -23.57
CA ALA A 6 27.24 -14.36 -22.74
C ALA A 6 26.35 -15.14 -21.75
N SER A 7 25.76 -16.26 -22.18
CA SER A 7 24.93 -17.12 -21.33
C SER A 7 25.67 -17.60 -20.07
N GLN A 8 26.85 -18.21 -20.25
CA GLN A 8 27.69 -18.68 -19.13
C GLN A 8 28.12 -17.54 -18.22
N ARG A 9 28.44 -16.37 -18.80
CA ARG A 9 28.85 -15.19 -18.03
C ARG A 9 27.69 -14.64 -17.20
N PHE A 10 26.49 -14.53 -17.76
CA PHE A 10 25.29 -14.11 -17.04
C PHE A 10 24.92 -15.10 -15.93
N GLU A 11 24.97 -16.41 -16.20
CA GLU A 11 24.68 -17.44 -15.19
C GLU A 11 25.67 -17.39 -14.03
N VAL A 12 26.98 -17.26 -14.31
CA VAL A 12 28.00 -17.13 -13.26
C VAL A 12 27.81 -15.84 -12.45
N MET A 13 27.49 -14.72 -13.10
CA MET A 13 27.19 -13.45 -12.42
C MET A 13 25.95 -13.57 -11.54
N SER A 14 24.86 -14.14 -12.06
CA SER A 14 23.61 -14.37 -11.34
C SER A 14 23.83 -15.27 -10.12
N LYS A 15 24.50 -16.42 -10.27
CA LYS A 15 24.81 -17.33 -9.16
C LYS A 15 25.65 -16.68 -8.06
N ARG A 16 26.67 -15.88 -8.43
CA ARG A 16 27.52 -15.15 -7.47
C ARG A 16 26.75 -14.06 -6.73
N LEU A 17 25.87 -13.33 -7.42
CA LEU A 17 25.06 -12.31 -6.79
C LEU A 17 24.03 -12.94 -5.86
N GLY A 18 23.32 -13.98 -6.32
CA GLY A 18 22.34 -14.71 -5.52
C GLY A 18 22.93 -15.39 -4.28
N SER A 19 24.15 -15.95 -4.37
CA SER A 19 24.81 -16.53 -3.18
C SER A 19 25.16 -15.47 -2.15
N ARG A 20 25.73 -14.33 -2.58
CA ARG A 20 26.04 -13.21 -1.66
C ARG A 20 24.80 -12.58 -1.06
N LEU A 21 23.71 -12.45 -1.82
CA LEU A 21 22.45 -11.94 -1.31
C LEU A 21 21.85 -12.89 -0.26
N ARG A 22 21.90 -14.21 -0.49
CA ARG A 22 21.49 -15.21 0.52
C ARG A 22 22.34 -15.17 1.79
N GLU A 23 23.66 -15.09 1.64
CA GLU A 23 24.59 -14.95 2.78
C GLU A 23 24.30 -13.67 3.58
N HIS A 24 24.20 -12.53 2.90
CA HIS A 24 23.91 -11.24 3.54
C HIS A 24 22.52 -11.20 4.19
N ALA A 25 21.52 -11.81 3.55
CA ALA A 25 20.18 -11.94 4.11
C ALA A 25 20.23 -12.79 5.39
N GLN A 26 20.89 -13.96 5.39
CA GLN A 26 21.01 -14.80 6.59
C GLN A 26 21.76 -14.11 7.75
N GLU A 27 22.74 -13.26 7.44
CA GLU A 27 23.47 -12.46 8.44
C GLU A 27 22.64 -11.31 9.03
N THR A 28 21.74 -10.72 8.23
CA THR A 28 20.98 -9.52 8.60
C THR A 28 19.58 -9.86 9.13
N PHE A 29 18.97 -10.92 8.60
CA PHE A 29 17.63 -11.45 8.92
C PHE A 29 17.64 -12.99 8.80
N PRO A 30 17.83 -13.73 9.92
CA PRO A 30 17.72 -15.19 9.93
C PRO A 30 16.43 -15.69 9.25
N PRO A 31 16.40 -16.91 8.68
CA PRO A 31 15.22 -17.43 7.96
C PRO A 31 13.90 -17.40 8.76
N ASP A 32 14.00 -17.51 10.09
CA ASP A 32 12.88 -17.48 11.03
C ASP A 32 12.63 -16.09 11.66
N ALA A 33 13.45 -15.09 11.33
CA ALA A 33 13.32 -13.75 11.87
C ALA A 33 12.17 -13.01 11.20
N GLN A 34 11.03 -12.96 11.89
CA GLN A 34 9.93 -12.10 11.48
C GLN A 34 10.30 -10.65 11.74
N LYS A 35 10.04 -9.79 10.75
CA LYS A 35 10.15 -8.35 10.91
C LYS A 35 9.31 -7.91 12.12
N GLY A 36 9.91 -7.16 13.04
CA GLY A 36 9.19 -6.60 14.18
C GLY A 36 8.51 -5.27 13.83
N LEU A 37 7.52 -4.88 14.62
CA LEU A 37 6.99 -3.50 14.64
C LEU A 37 7.30 -2.88 16.00
N ARG A 38 7.80 -1.64 15.99
CA ARG A 38 8.11 -0.92 17.23
C ARG A 38 6.85 -0.71 18.08
N ARG A 39 7.07 -0.38 19.35
CA ARG A 39 5.99 0.09 20.23
C ARG A 39 5.76 1.59 20.02
N PHE A 40 4.51 2.01 20.17
CA PHE A 40 4.07 3.39 20.02
C PHE A 40 3.93 4.03 21.39
N ALA A 41 4.48 5.23 21.56
CA ALA A 41 4.31 5.96 22.81
C ALA A 41 2.81 6.27 23.03
N MET A 42 2.36 6.39 24.28
CA MET A 42 0.96 6.72 24.61
C MET A 42 0.35 7.85 23.77
N ARG A 43 1.13 8.90 23.45
CA ARG A 43 0.66 10.00 22.60
C ARG A 43 0.38 9.54 21.16
N GLU A 44 1.30 8.77 20.58
CA GLU A 44 1.17 8.23 19.23
C GLU A 44 0.02 7.23 19.15
N ALA A 45 -0.10 6.33 20.14
CA ALA A 45 -1.22 5.39 20.20
C ALA A 45 -2.57 6.11 20.28
N ALA A 46 -2.70 7.13 21.14
CA ALA A 46 -3.93 7.93 21.22
C ALA A 46 -4.25 8.66 19.89
N GLU A 47 -3.24 9.21 19.23
CA GLU A 47 -3.39 9.90 17.94
C GLU A 47 -3.80 8.94 16.81
N LEU A 48 -3.16 7.77 16.71
CA LEU A 48 -3.50 6.74 15.73
C LEU A 48 -4.91 6.19 15.93
N LEU A 49 -5.36 6.10 17.20
CA LEU A 49 -6.72 5.70 17.54
C LEU A 49 -7.74 6.85 17.48
N ARG A 50 -7.29 8.08 17.17
CA ARG A 50 -8.11 9.31 17.14
C ARG A 50 -8.84 9.59 18.46
N ILE A 51 -8.21 9.26 19.58
CA ILE A 51 -8.74 9.49 20.92
C ILE A 51 -7.92 10.61 21.57
N ASN A 52 -8.60 11.51 22.28
CA ASN A 52 -7.88 12.50 23.08
C ASN A 52 -6.90 11.82 24.05
N GLN A 53 -5.66 12.29 24.11
CA GLN A 53 -4.61 11.66 24.93
C GLN A 53 -5.00 11.49 26.40
N ASN A 54 -5.72 12.45 26.99
CA ASN A 54 -6.15 12.36 28.39
C ASN A 54 -7.26 11.31 28.56
N THR A 55 -8.17 11.22 27.61
CA THR A 55 -9.21 10.18 27.57
C THR A 55 -8.59 8.80 27.41
N PHE A 56 -7.64 8.64 26.48
CA PHE A 56 -6.91 7.38 26.30
C PHE A 56 -6.17 6.98 27.59
N ARG A 57 -5.46 7.90 28.24
CA ARG A 57 -4.81 7.66 29.54
C ARG A 57 -5.83 7.27 30.63
N HIS A 58 -6.98 7.93 30.66
CA HIS A 58 -8.05 7.58 31.60
C HIS A 58 -8.57 6.16 31.35
N HIS A 59 -8.74 5.73 30.10
CA HIS A 59 -9.13 4.37 29.76
C HIS A 59 -8.09 3.34 30.22
N VAL A 60 -6.80 3.59 29.97
CA VAL A 60 -5.70 2.74 30.47
C VAL A 60 -5.76 2.51 31.98
N SER A 61 -6.24 3.48 32.77
CA SER A 61 -6.29 3.36 34.23
C SER A 61 -7.62 2.86 34.79
N ASN A 62 -8.73 3.02 34.06
CA ASN A 62 -10.08 2.86 34.63
C ASN A 62 -11.05 2.02 33.80
N LEU A 63 -10.71 1.68 32.55
CA LEU A 63 -11.57 0.87 31.70
C LEU A 63 -11.14 -0.60 31.80
N GLU A 64 -12.02 -1.42 32.36
CA GLU A 64 -11.78 -2.86 32.47
C GLU A 64 -11.55 -3.50 31.10
N GLY A 65 -10.55 -4.37 31.00
CA GLY A 65 -10.15 -5.03 29.76
C GLY A 65 -9.33 -4.15 28.79
N PHE A 66 -9.20 -2.84 29.04
CA PHE A 66 -8.41 -1.97 28.18
C PHE A 66 -6.90 -2.27 28.32
N PRO A 67 -6.13 -2.31 27.22
CA PRO A 67 -4.71 -2.61 27.27
C PRO A 67 -3.93 -1.69 28.20
N GLU A 68 -3.13 -2.29 29.07
CA GLU A 68 -2.26 -1.54 29.96
C GLU A 68 -1.03 -1.03 29.21
N GLY A 69 -0.52 -1.72 28.19
CA GLY A 69 0.77 -1.41 27.59
C GLY A 69 1.94 -1.66 28.55
N VAL A 70 3.16 -1.33 28.10
CA VAL A 70 4.40 -1.61 28.82
C VAL A 70 5.01 -0.32 29.34
N LEU A 71 5.50 -0.34 30.58
CA LEU A 71 6.29 0.75 31.15
C LEU A 71 7.75 0.63 30.70
N GLU A 72 8.25 1.68 30.06
CA GLU A 72 9.64 1.81 29.66
C GLU A 72 10.34 2.82 30.59
N GLY A 73 11.59 2.52 30.97
CA GLY A 73 12.42 3.24 31.95
C GLY A 73 11.92 4.63 32.37
N GLY A 74 11.36 4.72 33.58
CA GLY A 74 10.63 5.88 34.08
C GLY A 74 9.11 5.64 34.14
N ASN A 75 8.31 6.71 33.99
CA ASN A 75 6.84 6.65 33.98
C ASN A 75 6.26 6.78 32.55
N ARG A 76 7.00 6.30 31.55
CA ARG A 76 6.61 6.38 30.12
C ARG A 76 6.01 5.03 29.71
N ARG A 77 4.89 5.06 29.01
CA ARG A 77 4.13 3.88 28.62
C ARG A 77 4.04 3.77 27.09
N SER A 78 4.25 2.57 26.57
CA SER A 78 4.21 2.25 25.14
C SER A 78 3.26 1.08 24.86
N PHE A 79 2.72 1.05 23.63
CA PHE A 79 1.70 0.10 23.20
C PHE A 79 2.15 -0.60 21.91
N SER A 80 1.92 -1.90 21.77
CA SER A 80 2.07 -2.57 20.47
C SER A 80 0.88 -2.29 19.56
N ALA A 81 1.01 -2.59 18.27
CA ALA A 81 -0.13 -2.48 17.35
C ALA A 81 -1.26 -3.45 17.71
N GLU A 82 -0.95 -4.65 18.23
CA GLU A 82 -1.93 -5.62 18.69
C GLU A 82 -2.73 -5.08 19.89
N GLU A 83 -2.04 -4.44 20.84
CA GLU A 83 -2.71 -3.75 21.94
C GLU A 83 -3.57 -2.59 21.42
N MET A 84 -3.15 -1.87 20.38
CA MET A 84 -4.00 -0.82 19.80
C MET A 84 -5.26 -1.39 19.15
N VAL A 85 -5.18 -2.54 18.47
CA VAL A 85 -6.35 -3.26 17.93
C VAL A 85 -7.27 -3.69 19.07
N GLU A 86 -6.71 -4.25 20.15
CA GLU A 86 -7.46 -4.64 21.33
C GLU A 86 -8.15 -3.43 22.00
N ALA A 87 -7.46 -2.30 22.09
CA ALA A 87 -8.04 -1.05 22.59
C ALA A 87 -9.27 -0.62 21.78
N GLN A 88 -9.22 -0.69 20.45
CA GLN A 88 -10.38 -0.38 19.61
C GLN A 88 -11.56 -1.31 19.86
N ARG A 89 -11.29 -2.61 19.98
CA ARG A 89 -12.30 -3.63 20.29
C ARG A 89 -13.01 -3.33 21.61
N VAL A 90 -12.24 -3.09 22.68
CA VAL A 90 -12.78 -2.77 24.00
C VAL A 90 -13.60 -1.48 23.97
N LEU A 91 -13.15 -0.44 23.25
CA LEU A 91 -13.90 0.81 23.14
C LEU A 91 -15.24 0.63 22.43
N LEU A 92 -15.30 -0.22 21.40
CA LEU A 92 -16.54 -0.54 20.70
C LEU A 92 -17.49 -1.35 21.61
N GLU A 93 -16.99 -2.42 22.22
CA GLU A 93 -17.76 -3.32 23.09
C GLU A 93 -18.34 -2.60 24.32
N THR A 94 -17.60 -1.64 24.87
CA THR A 94 -18.01 -0.83 26.03
C THR A 94 -18.80 0.43 25.66
N GLY A 95 -19.08 0.65 24.36
CA GLY A 95 -19.85 1.79 23.86
C GLY A 95 -19.16 3.16 24.04
N ARG A 96 -17.83 3.17 24.18
CA ARG A 96 -17.02 4.40 24.27
C ARG A 96 -16.78 5.06 22.92
N ILE A 97 -16.81 4.26 21.86
CA ILE A 97 -16.93 4.72 20.47
C ILE A 97 -18.21 4.11 19.88
N LYS A 98 -18.85 4.84 18.99
CA LYS A 98 -20.01 4.36 18.25
C LYS A 98 -19.58 3.41 17.14
N PRO A 99 -20.45 2.49 16.68
CA PRO A 99 -20.20 1.71 15.47
C PRO A 99 -19.91 2.59 14.25
N GLU A 100 -20.41 3.83 14.22
CA GLU A 100 -20.12 4.75 13.14
C GLU A 100 -18.68 5.26 13.10
N GLU A 101 -18.05 5.35 14.26
CA GLU A 101 -16.68 5.83 14.49
C GLU A 101 -15.67 4.68 14.38
N HIS A 102 -16.15 3.43 14.30
CA HIS A 102 -15.30 2.27 14.10
C HIS A 102 -14.72 2.25 12.67
N PRO A 103 -13.41 2.05 12.51
CA PRO A 103 -12.68 2.09 11.23
C PRO A 103 -12.89 0.81 10.39
N HIS A 104 -14.10 0.23 10.41
CA HIS A 104 -14.47 -0.91 9.57
C HIS A 104 -15.64 -0.55 8.66
N ARG A 105 -15.76 -1.27 7.54
CA ARG A 105 -16.96 -1.21 6.72
C ARG A 105 -18.14 -1.87 7.43
N ARG A 106 -19.33 -1.30 7.26
CA ARG A 106 -20.60 -1.77 7.83
C ARG A 106 -21.22 -2.84 6.92
N PRO A 107 -22.16 -3.65 7.44
CA PRO A 107 -22.97 -4.53 6.59
C PRO A 107 -23.60 -3.75 5.42
N GLY A 108 -23.41 -4.24 4.20
CA GLY A 108 -23.89 -3.58 2.97
C GLY A 108 -22.88 -2.63 2.31
N GLU A 109 -21.80 -2.23 2.99
CA GLU A 109 -20.74 -1.44 2.37
C GLU A 109 -19.71 -2.36 1.67
N ALA A 110 -19.39 -2.06 0.41
CA ALA A 110 -18.41 -2.81 -0.37
C ALA A 110 -16.98 -2.56 0.11
N CYS A 111 -16.09 -3.55 -0.03
CA CYS A 111 -14.66 -3.35 0.15
C CYS A 111 -14.17 -2.29 -0.84
N GLN A 112 -13.35 -1.34 -0.39
CA GLN A 112 -12.74 -0.36 -1.29
C GLN A 112 -11.46 -0.93 -1.89
N VAL A 113 -11.39 -1.00 -3.21
CA VAL A 113 -10.24 -1.57 -3.93
C VAL A 113 -9.54 -0.44 -4.67
N LEU A 114 -8.32 -0.13 -4.25
CA LEU A 114 -7.57 1.02 -4.73
C LEU A 114 -6.40 0.57 -5.59
N THR A 115 -6.30 1.11 -6.80
CA THR A 115 -5.06 0.98 -7.59
C THR A 115 -4.25 2.25 -7.47
N ILE A 116 -2.99 2.11 -7.05
CA ILE A 116 -2.00 3.19 -7.08
C ILE A 116 -1.15 3.02 -8.33
N PHE A 117 -1.36 3.88 -9.34
CA PHE A 117 -0.73 3.73 -10.65
C PHE A 117 -0.15 5.04 -11.19
N ASN A 118 1.00 4.93 -11.88
CA ASN A 118 1.61 5.98 -12.71
C ASN A 118 2.67 5.36 -13.64
N LEU A 119 2.73 5.87 -14.87
CA LEU A 119 3.62 5.42 -15.95
C LEU A 119 5.12 5.68 -15.72
N LYS A 120 5.47 6.53 -14.74
CA LYS A 120 6.88 6.86 -14.45
C LYS A 120 7.38 6.11 -13.23
N GLY A 121 8.59 5.54 -13.35
CA GLY A 121 9.36 5.05 -12.21
C GLY A 121 9.76 6.18 -11.26
N GLY A 122 9.84 5.91 -9.95
CA GLY A 122 10.25 6.92 -8.97
C GLY A 122 9.21 8.01 -8.65
N SER A 123 7.93 7.77 -8.97
CA SER A 123 6.77 8.60 -8.61
C SER A 123 6.25 8.33 -7.18
N ALA A 124 6.99 7.58 -6.36
CA ALA A 124 6.62 7.18 -5.00
C ALA A 124 5.38 6.27 -4.88
N LYS A 125 5.02 5.49 -5.92
CA LYS A 125 3.89 4.52 -5.89
C LYS A 125 3.96 3.54 -4.73
N THR A 126 4.98 2.69 -4.70
CA THR A 126 5.20 1.71 -3.63
C THR A 126 5.23 2.37 -2.25
N SER A 127 5.88 3.54 -2.13
CA SER A 127 5.89 4.29 -0.87
C SER A 127 4.48 4.75 -0.48
N SER A 128 3.67 5.26 -1.41
CA SER A 128 2.27 5.61 -1.18
C SER A 128 1.44 4.39 -0.77
N VAL A 129 1.57 3.26 -1.46
CA VAL A 129 0.86 2.00 -1.13
C VAL A 129 1.19 1.57 0.29
N ALA A 130 2.49 1.45 0.59
CA ALA A 130 2.96 1.00 1.90
C ALA A 130 2.48 1.94 3.01
N HIS A 131 2.72 3.24 2.88
CA HIS A 131 2.48 4.18 3.97
C HIS A 131 0.99 4.44 4.21
N VAL A 132 0.18 4.55 3.14
CA VAL A 132 -1.28 4.69 3.27
C VAL A 132 -1.87 3.41 3.87
N GLY A 133 -1.46 2.24 3.35
CA GLY A 133 -1.92 0.95 3.85
C GLY A 133 -1.58 0.69 5.32
N GLN A 134 -0.32 0.94 5.69
CA GLN A 134 0.15 0.80 7.07
C GLN A 134 -0.56 1.76 8.02
N LEU A 135 -0.78 3.02 7.63
CA LEU A 135 -1.45 3.97 8.50
C LEU A 135 -2.95 3.67 8.63
N LEU A 136 -3.64 3.25 7.56
CA LEU A 136 -5.01 2.73 7.65
C LEU A 136 -5.07 1.52 8.59
N GLY A 137 -4.11 0.59 8.47
CA GLY A 137 -3.97 -0.56 9.36
C GLY A 137 -3.79 -0.16 10.82
N LEU A 138 -2.86 0.74 11.13
CA LEU A 138 -2.63 1.27 12.48
C LEU A 138 -3.84 2.03 13.05
N ARG A 139 -4.68 2.58 12.17
CA ARG A 139 -5.96 3.20 12.51
C ARG A 139 -7.09 2.18 12.65
N GLY A 140 -6.85 0.89 12.43
CA GLY A 140 -7.81 -0.19 12.68
C GLY A 140 -8.52 -0.75 11.46
N TYR A 141 -8.30 -0.21 10.27
CA TYR A 141 -8.85 -0.81 9.05
C TYR A 141 -8.20 -2.16 8.78
N ARG A 142 -8.97 -3.13 8.28
CA ARG A 142 -8.42 -4.39 7.77
C ARG A 142 -7.96 -4.17 6.33
N VAL A 143 -6.65 -4.20 6.10
CA VAL A 143 -6.05 -3.83 4.82
C VAL A 143 -5.40 -5.05 4.16
N LEU A 144 -5.63 -5.22 2.87
CA LEU A 144 -4.87 -6.13 2.02
C LEU A 144 -4.02 -5.33 1.04
N LEU A 145 -2.71 -5.52 1.06
CA LEU A 145 -1.81 -4.98 0.06
C LEU A 145 -1.48 -6.06 -0.96
N ILE A 146 -1.47 -5.71 -2.24
CA ILE A 146 -1.18 -6.65 -3.33
C ILE A 146 -0.09 -6.03 -4.20
N ASP A 147 1.06 -6.69 -4.25
CA ASP A 147 2.16 -6.29 -5.11
C ASP A 147 1.98 -6.95 -6.48
N LEU A 148 1.96 -6.15 -7.54
CA LEU A 148 1.93 -6.62 -8.93
C LEU A 148 3.20 -6.25 -9.70
N ASP A 149 4.19 -5.63 -9.05
CA ASP A 149 5.44 -5.26 -9.70
C ASP A 149 6.44 -6.42 -9.60
N SER A 150 6.96 -6.86 -10.75
CA SER A 150 8.04 -7.85 -10.85
C SER A 150 9.30 -7.51 -10.03
N GLN A 151 9.51 -6.23 -9.67
CA GLN A 151 10.60 -5.80 -8.80
C GLN A 151 10.34 -6.05 -7.31
N ALA A 152 9.12 -6.47 -6.95
CA ALA A 152 8.73 -6.88 -5.61
C ALA A 152 9.10 -5.84 -4.53
N SER A 153 9.05 -4.54 -4.85
CA SER A 153 9.55 -3.48 -3.96
C SER A 153 8.68 -3.34 -2.71
N LEU A 154 7.35 -3.49 -2.84
CA LEU A 154 6.45 -3.53 -1.70
C LEU A 154 6.68 -4.80 -0.88
N THR A 155 6.81 -5.93 -1.56
CA THR A 155 7.05 -7.25 -0.95
C THR A 155 8.30 -7.23 -0.07
N ASN A 156 9.42 -6.74 -0.63
CA ASN A 156 10.69 -6.58 0.07
C ASN A 156 10.60 -5.60 1.25
N LEU A 157 9.80 -4.53 1.12
CA LEU A 157 9.57 -3.59 2.23
C LEU A 157 8.89 -4.26 3.42
N PHE A 158 8.10 -5.31 3.23
CA PHE A 158 7.52 -6.09 4.34
C PHE A 158 8.43 -7.23 4.84
N GLY A 159 9.69 -7.28 4.39
CA GLY A 159 10.64 -8.30 4.80
C GLY A 159 10.41 -9.66 4.14
N VAL A 160 9.58 -9.72 3.10
CA VAL A 160 9.39 -10.92 2.28
C VAL A 160 10.33 -10.82 1.09
N THR A 161 11.19 -11.81 0.90
CA THR A 161 12.17 -11.82 -0.20
C THR A 161 11.96 -13.07 -1.07
N PRO A 162 11.20 -12.97 -2.17
CA PRO A 162 10.90 -14.11 -3.05
C PRO A 162 12.15 -14.82 -3.58
N GLU A 163 13.26 -14.12 -3.77
CA GLU A 163 14.52 -14.70 -4.25
C GLU A 163 15.16 -15.69 -3.26
N LEU A 164 14.77 -15.60 -1.99
CA LEU A 164 15.21 -16.51 -0.92
C LEU A 164 14.25 -17.68 -0.71
N ASP A 165 12.99 -17.55 -1.14
CA ASP A 165 11.93 -18.56 -1.04
C ASP A 165 11.18 -18.70 -2.38
N PRO A 166 11.78 -19.35 -3.39
CA PRO A 166 11.23 -19.41 -4.75
C PRO A 166 9.92 -20.22 -4.88
N ASP A 167 9.63 -21.08 -3.91
CA ASP A 167 8.41 -21.90 -3.90
C ASP A 167 7.23 -21.16 -3.22
N MET A 168 7.47 -19.96 -2.68
CA MET A 168 6.44 -19.13 -2.06
C MET A 168 5.40 -18.68 -3.10
N PRO A 169 4.10 -18.94 -2.89
CA PRO A 169 3.05 -18.40 -3.75
C PRO A 169 3.06 -16.87 -3.82
N THR A 170 2.82 -16.34 -5.01
CA THR A 170 2.81 -14.89 -5.29
C THR A 170 1.54 -14.43 -6.00
N SER A 171 1.46 -13.13 -6.29
CA SER A 171 0.40 -12.55 -7.11
C SER A 171 0.32 -13.16 -8.51
N TYR A 172 1.42 -13.75 -9.03
CA TYR A 172 1.37 -14.56 -10.24
C TYR A 172 0.49 -15.80 -10.06
N ASP A 173 0.70 -16.58 -8.99
CA ASP A 173 -0.07 -17.80 -8.73
C ASP A 173 -1.57 -17.54 -8.50
N LEU A 174 -1.90 -16.32 -8.06
CA LEU A 174 -3.29 -15.86 -7.94
C LEU A 174 -3.98 -15.71 -9.30
N ILE A 175 -3.24 -15.28 -10.32
CA ILE A 175 -3.80 -14.82 -11.61
C ILE A 175 -3.30 -15.62 -12.82
N ARG A 176 -2.45 -16.63 -12.64
CA ARG A 176 -2.01 -17.46 -13.75
C ARG A 176 -3.17 -18.16 -14.44
N SER A 177 -2.98 -18.47 -15.71
CA SER A 177 -4.03 -19.06 -16.55
C SER A 177 -4.34 -20.50 -16.12
N ASP A 178 -3.29 -21.26 -15.82
CA ASP A 178 -3.36 -22.67 -15.48
C ASP A 178 -3.21 -22.88 -13.97
N ASP A 179 -4.18 -23.61 -13.38
CA ASP A 179 -4.17 -23.99 -11.96
C ASP A 179 -3.92 -22.82 -10.99
N PRO A 180 -4.71 -21.73 -11.03
CA PRO A 180 -4.52 -20.61 -10.11
C PRO A 180 -4.78 -21.04 -8.66
N LEU A 181 -3.96 -20.55 -7.74
CA LEU A 181 -4.13 -20.81 -6.31
C LEU A 181 -5.19 -19.86 -5.71
N PRO A 182 -6.00 -20.33 -4.74
CA PRO A 182 -6.96 -19.47 -4.07
C PRO A 182 -6.23 -18.40 -3.25
N ALA A 183 -6.77 -17.17 -3.22
CA ALA A 183 -6.17 -16.06 -2.49
C ALA A 183 -5.85 -16.39 -1.01
N THR A 184 -6.65 -17.26 -0.37
CA THR A 184 -6.44 -17.71 1.01
C THR A 184 -5.13 -18.44 1.25
N GLU A 185 -4.54 -19.07 0.24
CA GLU A 185 -3.27 -19.79 0.32
C GLU A 185 -2.06 -18.87 0.06
N ILE A 186 -2.29 -17.72 -0.56
CA ILE A 186 -1.24 -16.78 -0.99
C ILE A 186 -1.09 -15.63 0.02
N ILE A 187 -2.20 -15.20 0.63
CA ILE A 187 -2.22 -14.09 1.60
C ILE A 187 -1.31 -14.39 2.79
N ARG A 188 -0.37 -13.47 3.05
CA ARG A 188 0.57 -13.54 4.18
C ARG A 188 0.25 -12.48 5.22
N LYS A 189 0.47 -12.85 6.49
CA LYS A 189 0.48 -11.89 7.60
C LYS A 189 1.75 -11.05 7.54
N THR A 190 1.62 -9.77 7.88
CA THR A 190 2.76 -8.86 8.03
C THR A 190 3.05 -8.59 9.51
N ASN A 191 4.05 -7.77 9.78
CA ASN A 191 4.34 -7.27 11.12
C ASN A 191 3.35 -6.21 11.62
N PHE A 192 2.37 -5.81 10.79
CA PHE A 192 1.22 -5.01 11.19
C PHE A 192 0.00 -5.94 11.31
N PRO A 193 -0.65 -6.06 12.47
CA PRO A 193 -1.66 -7.09 12.72
C PRO A 193 -2.92 -6.97 11.86
N THR A 194 -3.18 -5.77 11.32
CA THR A 194 -4.34 -5.43 10.50
C THR A 194 -4.01 -5.31 9.00
N VAL A 195 -2.75 -5.53 8.62
CA VAL A 195 -2.30 -5.45 7.23
C VAL A 195 -1.80 -6.81 6.77
N ASP A 196 -2.42 -7.33 5.73
CA ASP A 196 -1.99 -8.53 5.05
C ASP A 196 -1.35 -8.18 3.70
N LEU A 197 -0.56 -9.10 3.14
CA LEU A 197 0.16 -8.93 1.89
C LEU A 197 -0.05 -10.12 0.95
N ILE A 198 -0.32 -9.85 -0.33
CA ILE A 198 -0.05 -10.78 -1.43
C ILE A 198 1.26 -10.34 -2.08
N PRO A 199 2.34 -11.13 -1.97
CA PRO A 199 3.66 -10.76 -2.48
C PRO A 199 3.75 -10.88 -4.00
N ALA A 200 4.69 -10.20 -4.62
CA ALA A 200 5.06 -10.37 -6.03
C ALA A 200 6.42 -11.07 -6.16
N SER A 201 6.68 -11.67 -7.31
CA SER A 201 8.01 -12.06 -7.77
C SER A 201 8.18 -11.67 -9.24
N MET A 202 9.35 -11.95 -9.82
CA MET A 202 9.56 -11.82 -11.26
C MET A 202 8.59 -12.65 -12.10
N ASP A 203 7.98 -13.69 -11.54
CA ASP A 203 7.11 -14.64 -12.26
C ASP A 203 5.82 -13.99 -12.76
N ILE A 204 5.41 -12.84 -12.21
CA ILE A 204 4.25 -12.10 -12.74
C ILE A 204 4.44 -11.64 -14.19
N MET A 205 5.68 -11.60 -14.69
CA MET A 205 5.94 -11.38 -16.11
C MET A 205 5.40 -12.51 -16.99
N GLU A 206 5.34 -13.75 -16.50
CA GLU A 206 4.78 -14.89 -17.25
C GLU A 206 3.30 -14.71 -17.52
N TYR A 207 2.53 -14.14 -16.57
CA TYR A 207 1.13 -13.79 -16.79
C TYR A 207 0.94 -12.89 -18.02
N GLU A 208 1.85 -11.94 -18.22
CA GLU A 208 1.79 -11.02 -19.36
C GLU A 208 1.98 -11.77 -20.70
N PHE A 209 2.88 -12.77 -20.71
CA PHE A 209 3.08 -13.63 -21.88
C PHE A 209 1.90 -14.58 -22.12
N GLU A 210 1.36 -15.20 -21.07
CA GLU A 210 0.20 -16.09 -21.15
C GLU A 210 -1.02 -15.38 -21.77
N VAL A 211 -1.36 -14.20 -21.25
CA VAL A 211 -2.49 -13.41 -21.75
C VAL A 211 -2.25 -12.98 -23.21
N ALA A 212 -1.03 -12.56 -23.56
CA ALA A 212 -0.70 -12.22 -24.94
C ALA A 212 -0.89 -13.42 -25.90
N LEU A 213 -0.58 -14.64 -25.46
CA LEU A 213 -0.79 -15.86 -26.23
C LEU A 213 -2.27 -16.26 -26.31
N SER A 214 -3.05 -16.05 -25.25
CA SER A 214 -4.48 -16.41 -25.22
C SER A 214 -5.30 -15.67 -26.29
N PHE A 215 -4.91 -14.44 -26.63
CA PHE A 215 -5.52 -13.67 -27.72
C PHE A 215 -5.42 -14.38 -29.08
N ARG A 216 -4.36 -15.16 -29.33
CA ARG A 216 -4.23 -15.95 -30.57
C ARG A 216 -5.24 -17.09 -30.64
N HIS A 217 -5.75 -17.53 -29.50
CA HIS A 217 -6.68 -18.65 -29.35
C HIS A 217 -8.12 -18.19 -29.10
N GLY A 218 -8.39 -16.87 -29.11
CA GLY A 218 -9.74 -16.31 -29.00
C GLY A 218 -10.30 -16.19 -27.58
N ALA A 219 -9.49 -16.35 -26.54
CA ALA A 219 -9.90 -16.17 -25.14
C ALA A 219 -9.53 -14.77 -24.62
N THR A 220 -10.48 -14.07 -23.96
CA THR A 220 -10.43 -12.60 -23.77
C THR A 220 -10.79 -12.09 -22.36
N THR A 221 -11.01 -12.93 -21.36
CA THR A 221 -11.49 -12.50 -20.03
C THR A 221 -10.38 -12.20 -19.00
N PHE A 222 -9.17 -11.83 -19.45
CA PHE A 222 -8.06 -11.55 -18.52
C PHE A 222 -8.38 -10.42 -17.53
N HIS A 223 -9.16 -9.43 -17.95
CA HIS A 223 -9.48 -8.22 -17.20
C HIS A 223 -10.28 -8.48 -15.91
N SER A 224 -11.11 -9.54 -15.85
CA SER A 224 -11.89 -9.89 -14.65
C SER A 224 -11.12 -10.78 -13.67
N ARG A 225 -9.98 -11.33 -14.07
CA ARG A 225 -9.30 -12.41 -13.34
C ARG A 225 -8.90 -12.04 -11.91
N ILE A 226 -8.32 -10.85 -11.71
CA ILE A 226 -7.97 -10.36 -10.36
C ILE A 226 -9.22 -10.23 -9.48
N ARG A 227 -10.32 -9.69 -10.04
CA ARG A 227 -11.58 -9.52 -9.30
C ARG A 227 -12.14 -10.88 -8.87
N GLU A 228 -12.22 -11.83 -9.80
CA GLU A 228 -12.72 -13.18 -9.54
C GLU A 228 -11.87 -13.91 -8.50
N ALA A 229 -10.55 -13.78 -8.58
CA ALA A 229 -9.63 -14.42 -7.63
C ALA A 229 -9.73 -13.83 -6.21
N LEU A 230 -10.06 -12.55 -6.07
CA LEU A 230 -10.19 -11.87 -4.78
C LEU A 230 -11.58 -11.97 -4.16
N GLU A 231 -12.64 -12.18 -4.96
CA GLU A 231 -14.03 -12.24 -4.49
C GLU A 231 -14.23 -13.09 -3.22
N PRO A 232 -13.64 -14.31 -3.09
CA PRO A 232 -13.81 -15.14 -1.90
C PRO A 232 -13.25 -14.55 -0.60
N VAL A 233 -12.33 -13.58 -0.68
CA VAL A 233 -11.64 -12.98 0.46
C VAL A 233 -11.97 -11.51 0.69
N LEU A 234 -12.62 -10.83 -0.26
CA LEU A 234 -12.99 -9.41 -0.12
C LEU A 234 -13.79 -9.13 1.15
N ASN A 235 -14.54 -10.12 1.66
CA ASN A 235 -15.32 -9.93 2.87
C ASN A 235 -14.48 -9.70 4.15
N ARG A 236 -13.20 -10.11 4.13
CA ARG A 236 -12.25 -10.03 5.25
C ARG A 236 -11.60 -8.66 5.38
N TYR A 237 -11.68 -7.83 4.34
CA TYR A 237 -10.97 -6.56 4.26
C TYR A 237 -11.95 -5.38 4.16
N ASP A 238 -11.48 -4.23 4.64
CA ASP A 238 -12.14 -2.95 4.46
C ASP A 238 -11.56 -2.23 3.23
N VAL A 239 -10.24 -2.38 3.03
CA VAL A 239 -9.48 -1.75 1.94
C VAL A 239 -8.51 -2.76 1.33
N VAL A 240 -8.48 -2.83 0.01
CA VAL A 240 -7.43 -3.51 -0.77
C VAL A 240 -6.66 -2.46 -1.55
N ILE A 241 -5.33 -2.53 -1.59
CA ILE A 241 -4.49 -1.57 -2.32
C ILE A 241 -3.49 -2.33 -3.20
N PHE A 242 -3.54 -2.06 -4.51
CA PHE A 242 -2.57 -2.58 -5.47
C PHE A 242 -1.36 -1.64 -5.59
N ASP A 243 -0.15 -2.20 -5.46
CA ASP A 243 1.08 -1.63 -6.01
C ASP A 243 1.31 -2.16 -7.41
N THR A 244 1.62 -1.26 -8.34
CA THR A 244 1.65 -1.58 -9.77
C THR A 244 2.97 -1.15 -10.41
N PRO A 245 3.44 -1.89 -11.43
CA PRO A 245 4.61 -1.50 -12.19
C PRO A 245 4.38 -0.18 -12.96
N PRO A 246 5.45 0.51 -13.39
CA PRO A 246 5.33 1.74 -14.18
C PRO A 246 4.84 1.51 -15.62
N GLN A 247 4.58 0.27 -16.03
CA GLN A 247 4.06 -0.06 -17.36
C GLN A 247 2.58 -0.45 -17.30
N LEU A 248 1.81 -0.05 -18.32
CA LEU A 248 0.41 -0.44 -18.45
C LEU A 248 0.31 -1.83 -19.09
N ASN A 249 0.52 -2.85 -18.28
CA ASN A 249 0.46 -4.26 -18.69
C ASN A 249 -0.91 -4.89 -18.35
N PHE A 250 -1.14 -6.16 -18.71
CA PHE A 250 -2.42 -6.84 -18.50
C PHE A 250 -2.77 -7.00 -17.02
N SER A 251 -1.77 -7.24 -16.15
CA SER A 251 -1.96 -7.24 -14.68
C SER A 251 -2.50 -5.90 -14.16
N VAL A 252 -1.92 -4.79 -14.60
CA VAL A 252 -2.36 -3.43 -14.23
C VAL A 252 -3.75 -3.15 -14.75
N ILE A 253 -4.06 -3.53 -16.00
CA ILE A 253 -5.41 -3.37 -16.54
C ILE A 253 -6.41 -4.17 -15.70
N SER A 254 -6.08 -5.42 -15.36
CA SER A 254 -6.93 -6.26 -14.51
C SER A 254 -7.14 -5.65 -13.11
N ALA A 255 -6.11 -5.03 -12.53
CA ALA A 255 -6.19 -4.32 -11.26
C ALA A 255 -7.10 -3.09 -11.35
N LEU A 256 -6.98 -2.30 -12.42
CA LEU A 256 -7.86 -1.16 -12.69
C LEU A 256 -9.32 -1.61 -12.84
N PHE A 257 -9.57 -2.72 -13.53
CA PHE A 257 -10.91 -3.32 -13.66
C PHE A 257 -11.48 -3.83 -12.34
N ALA A 258 -10.64 -4.28 -11.41
CA ALA A 258 -11.05 -4.69 -10.06
C ALA A 258 -11.24 -3.51 -9.10
N SER A 259 -10.79 -2.30 -9.46
CA SER A 259 -10.73 -1.16 -8.55
C SER A 259 -12.04 -0.40 -8.43
N THR A 260 -12.28 0.14 -7.24
CA THR A 260 -13.30 1.14 -6.93
C THR A 260 -12.69 2.54 -6.80
N GLY A 261 -11.37 2.68 -6.68
CA GLY A 261 -10.71 3.98 -6.65
C GLY A 261 -9.32 3.93 -7.28
N VAL A 262 -8.89 5.05 -7.85
CA VAL A 262 -7.55 5.20 -8.42
C VAL A 262 -6.84 6.39 -7.78
N LEU A 263 -5.63 6.14 -7.29
CA LEU A 263 -4.72 7.19 -6.83
C LEU A 263 -3.53 7.26 -7.79
N ILE A 264 -3.20 8.46 -8.26
CA ILE A 264 -2.16 8.71 -9.26
C ILE A 264 -1.05 9.55 -8.62
N PRO A 265 0.02 8.93 -8.10
CA PRO A 265 1.18 9.64 -7.56
C PRO A 265 1.93 10.33 -8.69
N LEU A 266 2.25 11.61 -8.54
CA LEU A 266 2.86 12.43 -9.59
C LEU A 266 3.85 13.43 -9.01
N ASN A 267 5.06 13.47 -9.57
CA ASN A 267 6.01 14.53 -9.25
C ASN A 267 5.58 15.83 -9.94
N ALA A 268 5.80 16.98 -9.29
CA ALA A 268 5.42 18.28 -9.83
C ALA A 268 6.40 18.77 -10.93
N SER A 269 6.37 18.14 -12.11
CA SER A 269 7.14 18.56 -13.29
C SER A 269 6.31 18.53 -14.57
N MET A 270 6.63 19.38 -15.57
CA MET A 270 5.89 19.43 -16.84
C MET A 270 5.87 18.09 -17.59
N LEU A 271 6.98 17.34 -17.56
CA LEU A 271 7.05 16.02 -18.21
C LEU A 271 6.07 15.02 -17.55
N ASP A 272 5.91 15.13 -16.23
CA ASP A 272 4.94 14.32 -15.51
C ASP A 272 3.50 14.72 -15.85
N VAL A 273 3.22 16.02 -15.99
CA VAL A 273 1.90 16.50 -16.43
C VAL A 273 1.55 15.99 -17.84
N MET A 274 2.50 16.03 -18.77
CA MET A 274 2.30 15.49 -20.12
C MET A 274 2.02 13.97 -20.11
N SER A 275 2.74 13.25 -19.24
CA SER A 275 2.54 11.80 -19.06
C SER A 275 1.17 11.50 -18.45
N LEU A 276 0.73 12.30 -17.46
CA LEU A 276 -0.59 12.21 -16.85
C LEU A 276 -1.71 12.42 -17.88
N ALA A 277 -1.60 13.44 -18.73
CA ALA A 277 -2.60 13.71 -19.76
C ALA A 277 -2.77 12.51 -20.72
N SER A 278 -1.65 11.90 -21.13
CA SER A 278 -1.65 10.70 -21.97
C SER A 278 -2.30 9.52 -21.25
N PHE A 279 -1.94 9.31 -19.98
CA PHE A 279 -2.52 8.26 -19.14
C PHE A 279 -4.04 8.42 -18.99
N LEU A 280 -4.53 9.62 -18.65
CA LEU A 280 -5.96 9.88 -18.48
C LEU A 280 -6.74 9.58 -19.76
N GLY A 281 -6.18 9.91 -20.93
CA GLY A 281 -6.77 9.54 -22.23
C GLY A 281 -6.84 8.02 -22.44
N MET A 282 -5.79 7.28 -22.10
CA MET A 282 -5.77 5.81 -22.20
C MET A 282 -6.73 5.17 -21.19
N ALA A 283 -6.71 5.62 -19.94
CA ALA A 283 -7.58 5.12 -18.87
C ALA A 283 -9.06 5.34 -19.20
N SER A 284 -9.41 6.50 -19.77
CA SER A 284 -10.76 6.79 -20.27
C SER A 284 -11.23 5.75 -21.30
N ASN A 285 -10.38 5.42 -22.28
CA ASN A 285 -10.70 4.40 -23.28
C ASN A 285 -10.88 3.00 -22.66
N LEU A 286 -10.01 2.62 -21.71
CA LEU A 286 -10.10 1.33 -21.02
C LEU A 286 -11.38 1.24 -20.17
N MET A 287 -11.67 2.29 -19.40
CA MET A 287 -12.86 2.34 -18.55
C MET A 287 -14.15 2.35 -19.37
N GLY A 288 -14.17 3.00 -20.54
CA GLY A 288 -15.32 2.93 -21.44
C GLY A 288 -15.66 1.50 -21.91
N VAL A 289 -14.66 0.62 -22.01
CA VAL A 289 -14.89 -0.82 -22.29
C VAL A 289 -15.47 -1.52 -21.07
N VAL A 290 -14.97 -1.22 -19.86
CA VAL A 290 -15.50 -1.77 -18.58
C VAL A 290 -16.98 -1.41 -18.45
N GLU A 291 -17.30 -0.11 -18.53
CA GLU A 291 -18.63 0.43 -18.30
C GLU A 291 -19.66 -0.12 -19.30
N ALA A 292 -19.21 -0.46 -20.53
CA ALA A 292 -20.06 -1.09 -21.52
C ALA A 292 -20.41 -2.57 -21.22
N HIS A 293 -19.54 -3.29 -20.49
CA HIS A 293 -19.71 -4.72 -20.20
C HIS A 293 -20.18 -4.99 -18.76
N ALA A 294 -19.88 -4.10 -17.82
CA ALA A 294 -20.23 -4.17 -16.40
C ALA A 294 -20.60 -2.77 -15.88
N PRO A 295 -21.76 -2.21 -16.27
CA PRO A 295 -22.15 -0.84 -15.96
C PRO A 295 -22.33 -0.56 -14.45
N GLU A 296 -22.56 -1.60 -13.64
CA GLU A 296 -22.59 -1.53 -12.20
C GLU A 296 -21.19 -1.50 -11.56
N HIS A 297 -20.12 -1.55 -12.37
CA HIS A 297 -18.74 -1.49 -11.93
C HIS A 297 -18.12 -0.19 -12.43
N GLY A 298 -17.82 0.71 -11.50
CA GLY A 298 -17.22 2.01 -11.81
C GLY A 298 -16.36 2.51 -10.66
N LEU A 299 -15.53 3.49 -10.95
CA LEU A 299 -14.71 4.15 -9.95
C LEU A 299 -15.57 5.10 -9.11
N ASN A 300 -15.48 4.98 -7.79
CA ASN A 300 -16.02 5.94 -6.84
C ASN A 300 -15.20 7.23 -6.82
N PHE A 301 -13.89 7.15 -7.09
CA PHE A 301 -13.03 8.32 -7.17
C PHE A 301 -11.77 8.07 -8.01
N VAL A 302 -11.26 9.16 -8.60
CA VAL A 302 -9.92 9.27 -9.18
C VAL A 302 -9.25 10.47 -8.54
N ARG A 303 -8.05 10.28 -7.97
CA ARG A 303 -7.29 11.33 -7.30
C ARG A 303 -5.84 11.37 -7.77
N VAL A 304 -5.29 12.57 -7.89
CA VAL A 304 -3.87 12.84 -8.17
C VAL A 304 -3.19 13.24 -6.86
N LEU A 305 -2.14 12.53 -6.51
CA LEU A 305 -1.31 12.82 -5.34
C LEU A 305 0.00 13.47 -5.82
N ILE A 306 0.26 14.70 -5.39
CA ILE A 306 1.56 15.32 -5.66
C ILE A 306 2.60 14.71 -4.71
N THR A 307 3.65 14.13 -5.30
CA THR A 307 4.69 13.40 -4.57
C THR A 307 6.06 14.04 -4.66
N ARG A 308 6.92 13.67 -3.70
CA ARG A 308 8.29 14.18 -3.55
C ARG A 308 8.33 15.72 -3.54
N TYR A 309 7.28 16.32 -2.98
CA TYR A 309 7.08 17.76 -3.05
C TYR A 309 8.02 18.52 -2.13
N GLU A 310 8.55 19.63 -2.61
CA GLU A 310 9.34 20.59 -1.84
C GLU A 310 8.72 21.99 -2.01
N ASN A 311 8.16 22.56 -0.93
CA ASN A 311 7.48 23.86 -0.99
C ASN A 311 8.43 25.05 -1.26
N THR A 312 9.75 24.84 -1.12
CA THR A 312 10.79 25.81 -1.47
C THR A 312 11.20 25.74 -2.93
N ASP A 313 10.75 24.72 -3.68
CA ASP A 313 11.04 24.56 -5.10
C ASP A 313 10.01 25.32 -5.94
N GLY A 314 10.38 26.53 -6.38
CA GLY A 314 9.51 27.43 -7.15
C GLY A 314 8.87 26.78 -8.38
N PRO A 315 9.64 26.08 -9.25
CA PRO A 315 9.08 25.29 -10.34
C PRO A 315 8.00 24.29 -9.89
N GLN A 316 8.23 23.52 -8.83
CA GLN A 316 7.22 22.57 -8.34
C GLN A 316 5.94 23.28 -7.85
N VAL A 317 6.07 24.42 -7.17
CA VAL A 317 4.93 25.24 -6.71
C VAL A 317 4.08 25.69 -7.90
N GLN A 318 4.72 26.13 -9.00
CA GLN A 318 4.01 26.56 -10.22
C GLN A 318 3.25 25.40 -10.86
N ILE A 319 3.88 24.22 -10.98
CA ILE A 319 3.23 23.04 -11.57
C ILE A 319 2.10 22.51 -10.70
N SER A 320 2.29 22.46 -9.38
CA SER A 320 1.24 22.09 -8.42
C SER A 320 0.02 23.03 -8.56
N SER A 321 0.26 24.34 -8.63
CA SER A 321 -0.80 25.33 -8.80
C SER A 321 -1.54 25.16 -10.13
N LEU A 322 -0.82 24.90 -11.23
CA LEU A 322 -1.40 24.61 -12.53
C LEU A 322 -2.29 23.36 -12.48
N LEU A 323 -1.79 22.25 -11.92
CA LEU A 323 -2.56 21.01 -11.79
C LEU A 323 -3.85 21.22 -10.99
N ARG A 324 -3.78 21.94 -9.86
CA ARG A 324 -4.96 22.27 -9.06
C ARG A 324 -5.94 23.16 -9.83
N THR A 325 -5.45 24.08 -10.66
CA THR A 325 -6.29 24.94 -11.50
C THR A 325 -7.01 24.16 -12.59
N VAL A 326 -6.32 23.19 -13.22
CA VAL A 326 -6.83 22.44 -14.37
C VAL A 326 -7.70 21.25 -13.96
N LEU A 327 -7.28 20.50 -12.95
CA LEU A 327 -7.91 19.24 -12.52
C LEU A 327 -8.80 19.40 -11.28
N GLY A 328 -8.79 20.58 -10.64
CA GLY A 328 -9.70 20.91 -9.54
C GLY A 328 -9.59 19.95 -8.36
N ASP A 329 -10.72 19.39 -7.96
CA ASP A 329 -10.90 18.49 -6.83
C ASP A 329 -10.30 17.08 -7.05
N ALA A 330 -9.91 16.76 -8.27
CA ALA A 330 -9.15 15.54 -8.54
C ALA A 330 -7.75 15.57 -7.90
N VAL A 331 -7.17 16.75 -7.63
CA VAL A 331 -5.85 16.84 -6.97
C VAL A 331 -6.03 16.91 -5.46
N LEU A 332 -5.42 15.95 -4.73
CA LEU A 332 -5.43 15.94 -3.26
C LEU A 332 -4.85 17.25 -2.71
N SER A 333 -5.43 17.76 -1.63
CA SER A 333 -4.92 18.97 -0.97
C SER A 333 -3.61 18.72 -0.24
N ALA A 334 -3.42 17.49 0.24
CA ALA A 334 -2.18 17.00 0.82
C ALA A 334 -1.16 16.60 -0.24
N GLU A 335 0.11 16.86 0.06
CA GLU A 335 1.26 16.42 -0.71
C GLU A 335 2.07 15.36 0.05
N PHE A 336 2.60 14.37 -0.67
CA PHE A 336 3.62 13.48 -0.15
C PHE A 336 4.97 14.18 -0.27
N LEU A 337 5.49 14.67 0.86
CA LEU A 337 6.72 15.44 0.92
C LEU A 337 7.95 14.57 0.66
N LYS A 338 8.98 15.18 0.05
CA LYS A 338 10.30 14.56 -0.01
C LYS A 338 10.89 14.50 1.40
N SER A 339 11.27 13.28 1.82
CA SER A 339 11.81 13.04 3.15
C SER A 339 13.02 12.11 3.07
N THR A 340 14.14 12.53 3.66
CA THR A 340 15.30 11.65 3.84
C THR A 340 14.97 10.53 4.81
N ALA A 341 14.15 10.77 5.84
CA ALA A 341 13.73 9.73 6.78
C ALA A 341 13.00 8.56 6.10
N VAL A 342 12.13 8.86 5.13
CA VAL A 342 11.45 7.81 4.35
C VAL A 342 12.43 7.06 3.45
N GLY A 343 13.38 7.77 2.83
CA GLY A 343 14.42 7.15 2.00
C GLY A 343 15.39 6.28 2.81
N ASP A 344 15.84 6.77 3.96
CA ASP A 344 16.78 6.08 4.85
C ASP A 344 16.13 4.82 5.44
N ALA A 345 14.85 4.92 5.86
CA ALA A 345 14.07 3.77 6.31
C ALA A 345 13.95 2.70 5.20
N ALA A 346 13.64 3.13 3.97
CA ALA A 346 13.50 2.19 2.86
C ALA A 346 14.81 1.44 2.54
N ASN A 347 15.98 2.07 2.76
CA ASN A 347 17.28 1.41 2.58
C ASN A 347 17.52 0.25 3.56
N THR A 348 16.86 0.27 4.72
CA THR A 348 16.88 -0.82 5.71
C THR A 348 15.62 -1.69 5.63
N GLN A 349 14.89 -1.63 4.50
CA GLN A 349 13.62 -2.32 4.28
C GLN A 349 12.57 -1.98 5.35
N GLN A 350 12.55 -0.76 5.89
CA GLN A 350 11.59 -0.28 6.88
C GLN A 350 10.73 0.85 6.32
N SER A 351 9.50 0.94 6.78
CA SER A 351 8.68 2.14 6.67
C SER A 351 8.99 3.13 7.78
N ILE A 352 8.54 4.38 7.62
CA ILE A 352 8.69 5.40 8.67
C ILE A 352 8.02 5.00 9.99
N PHE A 353 7.01 4.13 9.96
CA PHE A 353 6.28 3.68 11.15
C PHE A 353 7.08 2.66 11.98
N GLU A 354 8.03 1.98 11.35
CA GLU A 354 8.84 0.93 11.99
C GLU A 354 10.13 1.47 12.59
N VAL A 355 10.60 2.62 12.11
CA VAL A 355 11.83 3.23 12.60
C VAL A 355 11.58 3.87 13.97
N GLU A 356 12.52 3.67 14.89
CA GLU A 356 12.49 4.33 16.18
C GLU A 356 12.70 5.84 16.03
N PRO A 357 11.82 6.71 16.58
CA PRO A 357 11.93 8.16 16.40
C PRO A 357 13.25 8.78 16.90
N ARG A 358 13.99 8.08 17.77
CA ARG A 358 15.30 8.49 18.27
C ARG A 358 16.44 8.24 17.28
N ASP A 359 16.26 7.32 16.33
CA ASP A 359 17.27 6.90 15.36
C ASP A 359 17.24 7.76 14.09
N VAL A 360 16.30 8.70 14.01
CA VAL A 360 16.10 9.62 12.88
C VAL A 360 16.08 11.06 13.39
N ASN A 361 16.44 12.01 12.52
CA ASN A 361 16.24 13.41 12.82
C ASN A 361 14.75 13.69 13.13
N ARG A 362 14.48 14.12 14.37
CA ARG A 362 13.13 14.36 14.88
C ARG A 362 12.26 15.23 13.98
N ARG A 363 12.79 16.35 13.47
CA ARG A 363 12.01 17.28 12.63
C ARG A 363 11.66 16.65 11.29
N THR A 364 12.60 15.91 10.71
CA THR A 364 12.37 15.19 9.45
C THR A 364 11.34 14.06 9.64
N TYR A 365 11.43 13.33 10.76
CA TYR A 365 10.48 12.29 11.14
C TYR A 365 9.07 12.86 11.33
N GLU A 366 8.90 13.89 12.17
CA GLU A 366 7.61 14.52 12.44
C GLU A 366 6.96 15.05 11.15
N ARG A 367 7.75 15.69 10.27
CA ARG A 367 7.28 16.17 8.96
C ARG A 367 6.87 15.03 8.02
N ALA A 368 7.56 13.90 8.05
CA ALA A 368 7.23 12.73 7.24
C ALA A 368 5.91 12.10 7.71
N ILE A 369 5.75 11.92 9.02
CA ILE A 369 4.50 11.41 9.62
C ILE A 369 3.34 12.34 9.28
N GLU A 370 3.48 13.66 9.47
CA GLU A 370 2.44 14.63 9.15
C GLU A 370 2.02 14.55 7.67
N SER A 371 2.99 14.48 6.76
CA SER A 371 2.72 14.35 5.32
C SER A 371 1.94 13.08 4.99
N VAL A 372 2.38 11.92 5.50
CA VAL A 372 1.71 10.63 5.29
C VAL A 372 0.30 10.64 5.90
N SER A 373 0.15 11.21 7.10
CA SER A 373 -1.14 11.33 7.78
C SER A 373 -2.13 12.16 6.97
N ARG A 374 -1.73 13.34 6.49
CA ARG A 374 -2.60 14.21 5.69
C ARG A 374 -3.04 13.53 4.39
N VAL A 375 -2.13 12.85 3.69
CA VAL A 375 -2.46 12.09 2.48
C VAL A 375 -3.47 10.97 2.80
N THR A 376 -3.20 10.20 3.85
CA THR A 376 -4.06 9.10 4.27
C THR A 376 -5.44 9.58 4.71
N ASP A 377 -5.52 10.73 5.40
CA ASP A 377 -6.79 11.34 5.78
C ASP A 377 -7.63 11.70 4.56
N GLU A 378 -7.03 12.16 3.45
CA GLU A 378 -7.80 12.44 2.23
C GLU A 378 -8.29 11.17 1.55
N VAL A 379 -7.42 10.15 1.46
CA VAL A 379 -7.80 8.84 0.89
C VAL A 379 -8.92 8.21 1.71
N GLU A 380 -8.82 8.25 3.03
CA GLU A 380 -9.86 7.77 3.94
C GLU A 380 -11.17 8.54 3.77
N ARG A 381 -11.14 9.87 3.56
CA ARG A 381 -12.35 10.62 3.25
C ARG A 381 -13.02 10.15 1.96
N GLU A 382 -12.27 9.79 0.93
CA GLU A 382 -12.84 9.23 -0.30
C GLU A 382 -13.44 7.84 -0.09
N ILE A 383 -12.79 6.98 0.71
CA ILE A 383 -13.34 5.69 1.15
C ILE A 383 -14.67 5.88 1.90
N LEU A 384 -14.72 6.79 2.87
CA LEU A 384 -15.92 7.08 3.64
C LEU A 384 -17.05 7.64 2.77
N LYS A 385 -16.73 8.55 1.82
CA LYS A 385 -17.70 9.05 0.84
C LYS A 385 -18.25 7.94 -0.05
N ALA A 386 -17.40 7.01 -0.51
CA ALA A 386 -17.82 5.87 -1.31
C ALA A 386 -18.81 4.95 -0.55
N TRP A 387 -18.67 4.87 0.77
CA TRP A 387 -19.62 4.21 1.67
C TRP A 387 -20.87 5.05 2.01
N GLY A 388 -21.05 6.23 1.42
CA GLY A 388 -22.16 7.13 1.72
C GLY A 388 -22.06 7.80 3.09
N ARG A 389 -20.90 7.74 3.75
CA ARG A 389 -20.64 8.39 5.03
C ARG A 389 -20.20 9.82 4.79
N SER A 390 -21.15 10.70 4.47
CA SER A 390 -20.90 12.14 4.50
C SER A 390 -20.83 12.59 5.96
N HIS A 391 -19.63 13.01 6.38
CA HIS A 391 -19.18 13.47 7.71
C HIS A 391 -18.48 12.38 8.57
N GLY A 392 -17.16 12.30 8.46
CA GLY A 392 -16.27 11.72 9.47
C GLY A 392 -15.41 12.84 10.06
N ALA A 393 -15.41 12.92 11.39
CA ALA A 393 -15.01 14.03 12.27
C ALA A 393 -13.63 14.67 12.05
#